data_AF-A0A0F2PKD0-F1
#
_entry.id   AF-A0A0F2PKD0-F1
#
_cell.length_a   1.000
_cell.length_b   1.000
_cell.length_c   1.000
_cell.angle_alpha   90.00
_cell.angle_beta   90.00
_cell.angle_gamma   90.00
#
_symmetry.space_group_name_H-M   'P 1'
#
loop_
_entity.id
_entity.type
_entity.pdbx_description
1 polymer ?
#
loop_
_entity_poly.entity_id
_entity_poly.type
_entity_poly.pdbx_seq_one_letter_code
_entity_poly.pdbx_strand_id
1 'polypeptide(L)' 'MKCTKVLSLFSRYLENDIDELTRKKIDQHLMQCVSCGNELLMFSNFMRIIKSAAKIKPPKEYGPH' A
#
# COMPACT_ATOMS: atom_id res chain seq x y z
N MET A 1 -15.32 -4.76 11.21
CA MET A 1 -14.69 -3.46 10.85
C MET A 1 -15.39 -2.92 9.61
N LYS A 2 -15.50 -1.59 9.43
CA LYS A 2 -16.13 -1.00 8.22
C LYS A 2 -15.11 -0.88 7.08
N CYS A 3 -15.54 -1.08 5.83
CA CYS A 3 -14.68 -0.98 4.63
C CYS A 3 -13.93 0.35 4.55
N THR A 4 -14.59 1.48 4.81
CA THR A 4 -13.98 2.82 4.81
C THR A 4 -12.79 2.93 5.77
N LYS A 5 -12.88 2.30 6.95
CA LYS A 5 -11.80 2.28 7.93
C LYS A 5 -10.64 1.38 7.47
N VAL A 6 -10.96 0.25 6.86
CA VAL A 6 -9.96 -0.68 6.29
C VAL A 6 -9.17 0.01 5.16
N LEU A 7 -9.87 0.68 4.25
CA LEU A 7 -9.28 1.46 3.16
C LEU A 7 -8.31 2.55 3.67
N SER A 8 -8.72 3.30 4.71
CA SER A 8 -7.86 4.33 5.31
C SER A 8 -6.57 3.77 5.95
N LEU A 9 -6.53 2.46 6.23
CA LEU A 9 -5.40 1.79 6.87
C LEU A 9 -4.53 1.00 5.89
N PHE A 10 -4.84 0.99 4.60
CA PHE A 10 -4.10 0.20 3.61
C PHE A 10 -2.62 0.55 3.52
N SER A 11 -2.27 1.83 3.47
CA SER A 11 -0.85 2.24 3.41
C SER A 11 -0.08 1.71 4.62
N ARG A 12 -0.60 1.94 5.82
CA ARG A 12 -0.02 1.45 7.08
C ARG A 12 0.06 -0.07 7.12
N TYR A 13 -1.01 -0.74 6.69
CA TYR A 13 -1.07 -2.20 6.62
C TYR A 13 -0.01 -2.79 5.68
N LEU A 14 0.20 -2.19 4.50
CA LEU A 14 1.21 -2.61 3.53
C LEU A 14 2.64 -2.30 3.99
N GLU A 15 2.85 -1.24 4.75
CA GLU A 15 4.15 -0.86 5.32
C GLU A 15 4.45 -1.55 6.64
N ASN A 16 3.55 -2.42 7.11
CA ASN A 16 3.62 -3.07 8.41
C ASN A 16 3.67 -2.10 9.60
N ASP A 17 3.17 -0.88 9.42
CA ASP A 17 3.08 0.20 10.40
C ASP A 17 1.72 0.21 11.10
N ILE A 18 1.36 -0.92 11.71
CA ILE A 18 0.05 -1.14 12.32
C ILE A 18 0.17 -2.13 13.47
N ASP A 19 -0.57 -1.88 14.55
CA ASP A 19 -0.62 -2.77 15.71
C ASP A 19 -1.24 -4.14 15.37
N GLU A 20 -0.82 -5.19 16.09
CA GLU A 20 -1.22 -6.57 15.81
C GLU A 20 -2.74 -6.78 15.90
N LEU A 21 -3.42 -6.12 16.84
CA LEU A 21 -4.87 -6.25 17.02
C LEU A 21 -5.63 -5.67 15.82
N THR A 22 -5.20 -4.52 15.32
CA THR A 22 -5.78 -3.89 14.14
C THR A 22 -5.44 -4.69 12.89
N ARG A 23 -4.22 -5.23 12.77
CA ARG A 23 -3.83 -6.13 11.67
C ARG A 23 -4.76 -7.34 11.60
N LYS A 24 -4.97 -8.05 12.72
CA LYS A 24 -5.91 -9.19 12.80
C LYS A 24 -7.34 -8.81 12.37
N LYS A 25 -7.83 -7.63 12.77
CA LYS A 25 -9.16 -7.13 12.36
C LYS A 25 -9.25 -6.83 10.87
N ILE A 26 -8.17 -6.34 10.26
CA ILE A 26 -8.10 -6.11 8.81
C ILE A 26 -8.04 -7.46 8.09
N ASP A 27 -7.17 -8.39 8.50
CA ASP A 27 -7.09 -9.74 7.93
C ASP A 27 -8.45 -10.45 7.96
N GLN A 28 -9.13 -10.43 9.11
CA GLN A 28 -10.47 -11.00 9.24
C GLN A 28 -11.47 -10.33 8.28
N HIS A 29 -11.39 -9.01 8.10
CA HIS A 29 -12.26 -8.32 7.16
C HIS A 29 -11.95 -8.68 5.70
N LEU A 30 -10.68 -8.80 5.32
CA LEU A 30 -10.25 -9.18 3.98
C LEU A 30 -10.70 -10.61 3.62
N MET A 31 -10.76 -11.52 4.60
CA MET A 31 -11.32 -12.87 4.39
C MET A 31 -12.83 -12.86 4.11
N GLN A 32 -13.56 -11.86 4.61
CA GLN A 32 -15.02 -11.79 4.49
C GLN A 32 -15.49 -10.82 3.40
N CYS A 33 -14.65 -9.86 3.00
CA CYS A 33 -14.99 -8.80 2.07
C CYS A 33 -14.11 -8.84 0.82
N VAL A 34 -14.62 -9.48 -0.23
CA VAL A 34 -13.97 -9.59 -1.54
C VAL A 34 -13.64 -8.22 -2.13
N SER A 35 -14.52 -7.22 -1.95
CA SER A 35 -14.31 -5.86 -2.45
C SER A 35 -13.04 -5.23 -1.87
N CYS A 36 -12.87 -5.28 -0.54
CA CYS A 36 -11.66 -4.77 0.11
C CYS A 36 -10.41 -5.59 -0.25
N GLY A 37 -10.54 -6.90 -0.50
CA GLY A 37 -9.44 -7.71 -1.03
C GLY A 37 -8.97 -7.23 -2.41
N ASN A 38 -9.91 -6.97 -3.32
CA ASN A 38 -9.61 -6.46 -4.66
C ASN A 38 -8.99 -5.05 -4.62
N GLU A 39 -9.53 -4.16 -3.78
CA GLU A 39 -8.99 -2.81 -3.59
C GLU A 39 -7.55 -2.85 -3.03
N LEU A 40 -7.28 -3.75 -2.07
CA LEU A 40 -5.93 -3.92 -1.52
C LEU A 40 -4.94 -4.41 -2.58
N LEU A 41 -5.36 -5.34 -3.43
CA LEU A 41 -4.57 -5.83 -4.57
C LEU A 41 -4.24 -4.68 -5.54
N MET A 42 -5.25 -3.90 -5.94
CA MET A 42 -5.05 -2.73 -6.81
C MET A 42 -4.10 -1.70 -6.17
N PHE A 43 -4.31 -1.39 -4.90
CA PHE A 43 -3.51 -0.43 -4.16
C PHE A 43 -2.05 -0.89 -4.00
N SER A 44 -1.82 -2.19 -3.73
CA SER A 44 -0.47 -2.76 -3.64
C SER A 44 0.28 -2.66 -4.97
N ASN A 45 -0.40 -2.91 -6.09
CA ASN A 45 0.19 -2.81 -7.41
C ASN A 45 0.53 -1.35 -7.75
N PHE A 46 -0.37 -0.41 -7.42
CA PHE A 46 -0.12 1.01 -7.58
C PHE A 46 1.12 1.47 -6.80
N MET A 47 1.24 1.08 -5.53
CA MET A 47 2.41 1.39 -4.70
C MET A 47 3.71 0.79 -5.27
N ARG A 48 3.64 -0.42 -5.86
CA ARG A 48 4.79 -1.04 -6.55
C ARG A 48 5.23 -0.23 -7.76
N ILE A 49 4.30 0.27 -8.56
CA ILE A 49 4.58 1.10 -9.73
C ILE A 49 5.24 2.41 -9.29
N ILE A 50 4.67 3.11 -8.30
CA ILE A 50 5.25 4.35 -7.76
C ILE A 50 6.68 4.12 -7.25
N LYS A 51 6.90 3.07 -6.45
CA LYS A 51 8.23 2.72 -5.94
C LYS A 51 9.22 2.38 -7.05
N SER A 52 8.76 1.91 -8.21
CA SER A 52 9.60 1.62 -9.36
C SER A 52 9.96 2.88 -10.12
N ALA A 53 9.01 3.81 -10.30
CA ALA A 53 9.24 5.12 -10.90
C ALA A 53 10.22 5.98 -10.07
N ALA A 54 10.14 5.91 -8.73
CA ALA A 54 11.03 6.64 -7.84
C ALA A 54 12.50 6.17 -7.91
N LYS A 55 12.79 5.00 -8.51
CA LYS A 55 14.16 4.46 -8.66
C LYS A 55 14.88 4.98 -9.90
N ILE A 56 14.23 5.80 -10.73
CA ILE A 56 14.87 6.43 -11.87
C ILE A 56 15.86 7.47 -11.33
N LYS A 57 17.15 7.11 -11.30
CA LYS A 57 18.22 8.07 -11.00
C LYS A 57 18.28 9.08 -12.15
N PRO A 58 18.39 10.39 -11.87
CA PRO A 58 18.64 11.36 -12.93
C PRO A 58 19.94 10.98 -13.67
N PRO A 59 20.00 11.13 -15.01
CA PRO A 59 21.23 10.95 -15.77
C PRO A 59 22.36 11.81 -15.16
N LYS A 60 23.54 11.22 -14.96
CA LYS A 60 24.74 11.91 -14.44
C LYS A 60 25.37 12.82 -15.50
N GLU A 61 24.65 13.79 -16.03
CA GLU A 61 25.18 14.78 -16.98
C GLU A 61 24.63 16.17 -16.71
N TYR A 62 24.99 16.73 -15.55
CA TYR A 62 25.00 18.18 -15.34
C TYR A 62 26.26 18.52 -14.52
N GLY A 63 27.43 18.39 -15.14
CA GLY A 63 28.64 19.05 -14.67
C GLY A 63 28.66 20.48 -15.23
N PRO A 64 28.99 21.52 -14.43
CA PRO A 64 29.12 22.87 -14.95
C PRO A 64 30.34 22.93 -15.88
N HIS A 65 30.10 23.17 -17.16
CA HIS A 65 31.11 23.67 -18.09
C HIS A 65 31.14 25.19 -18.02
#